data_AF-M0NK76-F1
#
_entry.id   AF-M0NK76-F1
#
_cell.length_a   1.000
_cell.length_b   1.000
_cell.length_c   1.000
_cell.angle_alpha   90.00
_cell.angle_beta   90.00
_cell.angle_gamma   90.00
#
_symmetry.space_group_name_H-M   'P 1'
#
loop_
_entity.id
_entity.type
_entity.pdbx_description
1 polymer ?
#
loop_
_entity_poly.entity_id
_entity_poly.type
_entity_poly.pdbx_seq_one_letter_code
_entity_poly.pdbx_strand_id
1 'polypeptide(L)'
;MSTDDFPDDVDGFRTAGKESWEHLWPKLELERRRRTQTEPFFHGEYRFERKVADRVPDCAVIGGDVNRWIEFVAGSDQPYREKTREALRLGFVIHWVFHTDHAEQKGTARDALTPELHGPFSFGEYNPDTGSLNVGDPVTFKNYRFPVESMEEFEPRELLGYRRGMARIDRVDYGYDLGMFAVAGVQRRILAYGTEFCAVAPGQSSADATWGFPTRDGLERLIETNNLTRLGPVRRD
;
A
#
# COMPACT_ATOMS: atom_id res chain seq x y z
N MET A 1 30.70 -4.36 2.74
CA MET A 1 30.70 -3.03 3.40
C MET A 1 30.39 -3.19 4.89
N SER A 2 30.93 -2.33 5.76
CA SER A 2 30.80 -2.40 7.23
C SER A 2 29.72 -1.43 7.74
N THR A 3 29.18 -1.67 8.93
CA THR A 3 28.33 -0.71 9.66
C THR A 3 29.04 0.60 10.00
N ASP A 4 30.37 0.62 9.87
CA ASP A 4 31.23 1.77 10.16
C ASP A 4 31.02 2.96 9.20
N ASP A 5 30.36 2.74 8.05
CA ASP A 5 29.98 3.80 7.11
C ASP A 5 28.68 4.53 7.53
N PHE A 6 27.94 4.02 8.53
CA PHE A 6 26.66 4.56 9.02
C PHE A 6 26.51 4.55 10.56
N PRO A 7 27.51 5.01 11.33
CA PRO A 7 27.56 4.78 12.78
C PRO A 7 26.40 5.47 13.54
N ASP A 8 25.93 6.62 13.07
CA ASP A 8 24.89 7.40 13.75
C ASP A 8 23.45 6.97 13.39
N ASP A 9 23.28 6.19 12.32
CA ASP A 9 21.96 5.80 11.81
C ASP A 9 21.58 4.36 12.22
N VAL A 10 22.54 3.45 12.42
CA VAL A 10 22.26 2.02 12.68
C VAL A 10 21.30 1.79 13.87
N ASP A 11 21.43 2.54 14.95
CA ASP A 11 20.56 2.40 16.12
C ASP A 11 19.14 2.95 15.89
N GLY A 12 18.99 3.93 14.99
CA GLY A 12 17.69 4.51 14.61
C GLY A 12 16.85 3.61 13.69
N PHE A 13 17.51 2.69 12.98
CA PHE A 13 16.87 1.76 12.04
C PHE A 13 16.74 0.33 12.60
N ARG A 14 17.40 -0.02 13.71
CA ARG A 14 17.20 -1.29 14.43
C ARG A 14 16.02 -1.21 15.38
N THR A 15 14.79 -1.04 14.90
CA THR A 15 13.65 -0.84 15.82
C THR A 15 12.99 -2.14 16.31
N ALA A 16 13.34 -3.31 15.75
CA ALA A 16 12.77 -4.61 16.14
C ALA A 16 13.79 -5.79 16.22
N GLY A 17 14.83 -5.68 17.04
CA GLY A 17 15.68 -6.84 17.42
C GLY A 17 16.85 -7.15 16.47
N LYS A 18 17.21 -8.44 16.33
CA LYS A 18 18.33 -8.93 15.50
C LYS A 18 17.96 -8.96 14.01
N GLU A 19 17.73 -7.79 13.43
CA GLU A 19 17.62 -7.66 11.97
C GLU A 19 18.95 -8.01 11.31
N SER A 20 18.92 -8.78 10.22
CA SER A 20 20.14 -9.13 9.49
C SER A 20 20.72 -7.88 8.82
N TRP A 21 22.05 -7.85 8.67
CA TRP A 21 22.72 -6.77 7.94
C TRP A 21 22.17 -6.62 6.51
N GLU A 22 21.85 -7.74 5.87
CA GLU A 22 21.26 -7.79 4.52
C GLU A 22 19.96 -6.98 4.45
N HIS A 23 19.09 -7.10 5.46
CA HIS A 23 17.81 -6.36 5.49
C HIS A 23 17.96 -4.89 5.92
N LEU A 24 18.95 -4.60 6.77
CA LEU A 24 19.22 -3.24 7.27
C LEU A 24 19.90 -2.35 6.21
N TRP A 25 20.84 -2.92 5.45
CA TRP A 25 21.64 -2.19 4.46
C TRP A 25 20.82 -1.34 3.47
N PRO A 26 19.77 -1.86 2.81
CA PRO A 26 19.03 -1.07 1.82
C PRO A 26 18.28 0.12 2.43
N LYS A 27 17.91 0.06 3.72
CA LYS A 27 17.30 1.19 4.43
C LYS A 27 18.31 2.31 4.64
N LEU A 28 19.52 1.96 5.09
CA LEU A 28 20.63 2.90 5.26
C LEU A 28 21.07 3.53 3.93
N GLU A 29 21.18 2.70 2.88
CA GLU A 29 21.53 3.19 1.54
C GLU A 29 20.46 4.12 0.98
N LEU A 30 19.17 3.82 1.17
CA LEU A 30 18.08 4.71 0.77
C LEU A 30 18.13 6.05 1.52
N GLU A 31 18.43 6.04 2.82
CA GLU A 31 18.60 7.25 3.63
C GLU A 31 19.81 8.08 3.19
N ARG A 32 20.94 7.41 2.90
CA ARG A 32 22.12 8.06 2.32
C ARG A 32 21.76 8.77 1.03
N ARG A 33 21.11 8.05 0.11
CA ARG A 33 20.67 8.56 -1.20
C ARG A 33 19.70 9.73 -1.06
N ARG A 34 18.80 9.70 -0.08
CA ARG A 34 17.96 10.86 0.27
C ARG A 34 18.80 12.06 0.69
N ARG A 35 19.76 11.89 1.62
CA ARG A 35 20.63 12.97 2.12
C ARG A 35 21.51 13.57 1.02
N THR A 36 22.02 12.73 0.12
CA THR A 36 22.90 13.13 -0.99
C THR A 36 22.14 13.42 -2.28
N GLN A 37 20.81 13.32 -2.28
CA GLN A 37 19.95 13.52 -3.45
C GLN A 37 20.40 12.70 -4.67
N THR A 38 20.71 11.42 -4.44
CA THR A 38 21.18 10.48 -5.46
C THR A 38 20.10 9.44 -5.71
N GLU A 39 19.83 9.08 -6.97
CA GLU A 39 18.77 8.13 -7.30
C GLU A 39 19.05 6.69 -6.78
N PRO A 40 18.04 5.95 -6.29
CA PRO A 40 16.67 6.37 -6.13
C PRO A 40 16.49 7.29 -4.92
N PHE A 41 15.89 8.46 -5.13
CA PHE A 41 15.40 9.31 -4.05
C PHE A 41 14.03 9.90 -4.42
N PHE A 42 13.26 10.25 -3.40
CA PHE A 42 11.92 10.79 -3.56
C PHE A 42 11.75 12.04 -2.71
N HIS A 43 10.92 12.97 -3.18
CA HIS A 43 10.51 14.09 -2.35
C HIS A 43 9.52 13.62 -1.29
N GLY A 44 9.64 14.15 -0.07
CA GLY A 44 8.74 13.86 1.05
C GLY A 44 9.49 13.52 2.35
N GLU A 45 8.70 13.25 3.38
CA GLU A 45 9.18 12.78 4.68
C GLU A 45 9.38 11.27 4.65
N TYR A 46 10.61 10.82 4.92
CA TYR A 46 10.94 9.41 5.05
C TYR A 46 10.67 8.95 6.47
N ARG A 47 9.93 7.84 6.60
CA ARG A 47 9.57 7.21 7.86
C ARG A 47 9.91 5.72 7.79
N PHE A 48 11.06 5.37 8.35
CA PHE A 48 11.52 3.99 8.43
C PHE A 48 10.95 3.29 9.64
N GLU A 49 10.44 2.07 9.43
CA GLU A 49 9.87 1.20 10.48
C GLU A 49 8.82 1.88 11.38
N ARG A 50 8.18 2.95 10.90
CA ARG A 50 7.13 3.66 11.63
C ARG A 50 5.77 3.15 11.20
N LYS A 51 4.88 2.99 12.19
CA LYS A 51 3.50 2.58 11.95
C LYS A 51 2.77 3.53 11.00
N VAL A 52 2.26 2.97 9.91
CA VAL A 52 1.27 3.57 9.02
C VAL A 52 -0.03 2.79 9.24
N ALA A 53 -0.99 3.41 9.93
CA ALA A 53 -2.12 2.71 10.55
C ALA A 53 -1.60 1.59 11.48
N ASP A 54 -1.96 0.34 11.24
CA ASP A 54 -1.56 -0.81 12.06
C ASP A 54 -0.49 -1.70 11.40
N ARG A 55 0.22 -1.16 10.40
CA ARG A 55 1.30 -1.84 9.71
C ARG A 55 2.58 -1.04 9.75
N VAL A 56 3.70 -1.73 9.57
CA VAL A 56 5.03 -1.14 9.59
C VAL A 56 5.69 -1.45 8.24
N PRO A 57 5.74 -0.48 7.31
CA PRO A 57 6.61 -0.59 6.15
C PRO A 57 8.07 -0.54 6.59
N ASP A 58 8.97 -1.10 5.76
CA ASP A 58 10.40 -0.82 5.91
C ASP A 58 10.69 0.67 5.72
N CYS A 59 10.07 1.30 4.72
CA CYS A 59 10.09 2.74 4.53
C CYS A 59 8.77 3.25 3.94
N ALA A 60 8.19 4.27 4.58
CA ALA A 60 7.16 5.11 3.98
C ALA A 60 7.73 6.47 3.59
N VAL A 61 7.44 6.96 2.38
CA VAL A 61 7.70 8.34 1.96
C VAL A 61 6.38 9.09 1.83
N ILE A 62 6.22 10.18 2.58
CA ILE A 62 4.93 10.90 2.71
C ILE A 62 5.07 12.35 2.24
N GLY A 63 4.07 12.86 1.51
CA GLY A 63 3.98 14.30 1.18
C GLY A 63 4.80 14.75 -0.04
N GLY A 64 5.32 13.82 -0.84
CA GLY A 64 5.78 14.09 -2.20
C GLY A 64 4.64 14.03 -3.23
N ASP A 65 4.97 13.84 -4.51
CA ASP A 65 3.98 13.70 -5.59
C ASP A 65 2.99 12.56 -5.34
N VAL A 66 3.48 11.46 -4.77
CA VAL A 66 2.71 10.27 -4.39
C VAL A 66 3.33 9.68 -3.13
N ASN A 67 2.50 9.24 -2.19
CA ASN A 67 2.98 8.52 -1.01
C ASN A 67 3.52 7.13 -1.42
N ARG A 68 4.68 6.74 -0.91
CA ARG A 68 5.34 5.48 -1.28
C ARG A 68 5.50 4.56 -0.08
N TRP A 69 5.21 3.30 -0.30
CA TRP A 69 5.44 2.20 0.61
C TRP A 69 6.55 1.35 0.00
N ILE A 70 7.67 1.17 0.69
CA ILE A 70 8.81 0.42 0.17
C ILE A 70 9.04 -0.74 1.14
N GLU A 71 9.06 -1.95 0.59
CA GLU A 71 9.38 -3.19 1.30
C GLU A 71 10.69 -3.74 0.74
N PHE A 72 11.65 -3.97 1.63
CA PHE A 72 12.89 -4.66 1.34
C PHE A 72 12.74 -6.13 1.73
N VAL A 73 13.16 -7.06 0.88
CA VAL A 73 12.97 -8.48 1.12
C VAL A 73 14.32 -9.18 1.16
N ALA A 74 14.60 -9.87 2.26
CA ALA A 74 15.88 -10.54 2.55
C ALA A 74 15.66 -11.87 3.30
N GLY A 75 15.15 -12.89 2.62
CA GLY A 75 15.06 -14.26 3.14
C GLY A 75 13.86 -14.57 4.04
N SER A 76 12.97 -13.60 4.32
CA SER A 76 11.72 -13.82 5.07
C SER A 76 10.50 -13.91 4.16
N ASP A 77 9.58 -14.84 4.46
CA ASP A 77 8.30 -14.94 3.76
C ASP A 77 7.45 -13.69 3.98
N GLN A 78 6.80 -13.22 2.90
CA GLN A 78 5.99 -12.02 2.92
C GLN A 78 4.60 -12.30 2.36
N PRO A 79 3.52 -11.75 2.96
CA PRO A 79 2.17 -11.80 2.40
C PRO A 79 2.03 -10.75 1.28
N TYR A 80 2.73 -10.96 0.15
CA TYR A 80 2.90 -9.96 -0.93
C TYR A 80 1.58 -9.33 -1.40
N ARG A 81 0.57 -10.18 -1.64
CA ARG A 81 -0.74 -9.74 -2.11
C ARG A 81 -1.49 -8.90 -1.07
N GLU A 82 -1.53 -9.37 0.17
CA GLU A 82 -2.23 -8.68 1.27
C GLU A 82 -1.59 -7.31 1.55
N LYS A 83 -0.26 -7.27 1.72
CA LYS A 83 0.49 -6.02 1.94
C LYS A 83 0.34 -5.04 0.78
N THR A 84 0.36 -5.53 -0.46
CA THR A 84 0.13 -4.70 -1.65
C THR A 84 -1.25 -4.05 -1.62
N ARG A 85 -2.29 -4.85 -1.37
CA ARG A 85 -3.67 -4.36 -1.26
C ARG A 85 -3.82 -3.36 -0.12
N GLU A 86 -3.18 -3.61 1.01
CA GLU A 86 -3.24 -2.71 2.15
C GLU A 86 -2.55 -1.36 1.88
N ALA A 87 -1.35 -1.38 1.30
CA ALA A 87 -0.66 -0.15 0.90
C ALA A 87 -1.51 0.67 -0.08
N LEU A 88 -2.11 0.03 -1.08
CA LEU A 88 -3.00 0.67 -2.05
C LEU A 88 -4.27 1.24 -1.39
N ARG A 89 -4.93 0.49 -0.47
CA ARG A 89 -6.08 1.01 0.31
C ARG A 89 -5.69 2.27 1.07
N LEU A 90 -4.49 2.28 1.64
CA LEU A 90 -3.91 3.38 2.41
C LEU A 90 -3.40 4.55 1.52
N GLY A 91 -3.58 4.50 0.20
CA GLY A 91 -3.16 5.58 -0.71
C GLY A 91 -1.67 5.67 -0.94
N PHE A 92 -0.95 4.56 -0.73
CA PHE A 92 0.43 4.42 -1.12
C PHE A 92 0.53 3.64 -2.43
N VAL A 93 1.51 4.00 -3.25
CA VAL A 93 2.05 3.04 -4.23
C VAL A 93 3.09 2.20 -3.52
N ILE A 94 3.20 0.92 -3.88
CA ILE A 94 4.12 0.00 -3.20
C ILE A 94 5.26 -0.43 -4.12
N HIS A 95 6.49 -0.35 -3.61
CA HIS A 95 7.70 -0.89 -4.22
C HIS A 95 8.11 -2.14 -3.46
N TRP A 96 8.36 -3.23 -4.20
CA TRP A 96 8.95 -4.45 -3.67
C TRP A 96 10.39 -4.55 -4.17
N VAL A 97 11.34 -4.60 -3.25
CA VAL A 97 12.77 -4.53 -3.54
C VAL A 97 13.46 -5.74 -2.92
N PHE A 98 14.05 -6.59 -3.76
CA PHE A 98 14.59 -7.88 -3.33
C PHE A 98 16.11 -7.86 -3.25
N HIS A 99 16.67 -8.55 -2.25
CA HIS A 99 18.09 -8.87 -2.25
C HIS A 99 18.43 -9.73 -3.47
N THR A 100 19.55 -9.47 -4.15
CA THR A 100 19.92 -10.25 -5.35
C THR A 100 20.12 -11.74 -5.09
N ASP A 101 20.49 -12.10 -3.87
CA ASP A 101 20.73 -13.50 -3.46
C ASP A 101 19.44 -14.26 -3.12
N HIS A 102 18.28 -13.57 -3.15
CA HIS A 102 16.96 -14.12 -2.85
C HIS A 102 16.04 -14.10 -4.09
N ALA A 103 16.55 -14.56 -5.22
CA ALA A 103 15.83 -14.57 -6.50
C ALA A 103 14.54 -15.42 -6.44
N GLU A 104 14.53 -16.48 -5.62
CA GLU A 104 13.35 -17.31 -5.36
C GLU A 104 12.19 -16.50 -4.78
N GLN A 105 12.48 -15.55 -3.87
CA GLN A 105 11.45 -14.71 -3.25
C GLN A 105 10.86 -13.72 -4.24
N LYS A 106 11.69 -13.21 -5.16
CA LYS A 106 11.23 -12.40 -6.30
C LYS A 106 10.30 -13.22 -7.22
N GLY A 107 10.59 -14.52 -7.40
CA GLY A 107 9.72 -15.47 -8.08
C GLY A 107 8.38 -15.66 -7.36
N THR A 108 8.40 -15.94 -6.05
CA THR A 108 7.18 -16.08 -5.24
C THR A 108 6.32 -14.81 -5.26
N ALA A 109 6.94 -13.64 -5.16
CA ALA A 109 6.23 -12.36 -5.28
C ALA A 109 5.61 -12.17 -6.66
N ARG A 110 6.32 -12.58 -7.72
CA ARG A 110 5.79 -12.56 -9.09
C ARG A 110 4.54 -13.43 -9.17
N ASP A 111 4.62 -14.67 -8.72
CA ASP A 111 3.51 -15.62 -8.79
C ASP A 111 2.30 -15.13 -7.98
N ALA A 112 2.54 -14.56 -6.80
CA ALA A 112 1.49 -14.04 -5.94
C ALA A 112 0.77 -12.80 -6.51
N LEU A 113 1.49 -11.94 -7.24
CA LEU A 113 0.93 -10.67 -7.75
C LEU A 113 0.44 -10.76 -9.21
N THR A 114 0.99 -11.66 -10.02
CA THR A 114 0.65 -11.81 -11.45
C THR A 114 -0.85 -11.96 -11.75
N PRO A 115 -1.68 -12.65 -10.93
CA PRO A 115 -3.12 -12.73 -11.19
C PRO A 115 -3.82 -11.37 -11.29
N GLU A 116 -3.26 -10.35 -10.64
CA GLU A 116 -3.85 -9.01 -10.52
C GLU A 116 -2.99 -7.93 -11.17
N LEU A 117 -1.71 -8.18 -11.37
CA LEU A 117 -0.80 -7.25 -12.01
C LEU A 117 -0.99 -7.23 -13.54
N HIS A 118 -0.90 -6.05 -14.13
CA HIS A 118 -1.11 -5.85 -15.55
C HIS A 118 0.10 -5.20 -16.22
N GLY A 119 0.40 -5.66 -17.43
CA GLY A 119 1.48 -5.12 -18.25
C GLY A 119 2.88 -5.54 -17.78
N PRO A 120 3.93 -5.02 -18.43
CA PRO A 120 5.30 -5.20 -17.98
C PRO A 120 5.50 -4.55 -16.62
N PHE A 121 6.23 -5.22 -15.73
CA PHE A 121 6.51 -4.74 -14.39
C PHE A 121 7.81 -5.33 -13.86
N SER A 122 8.71 -4.48 -13.38
CA SER A 122 10.00 -4.85 -12.79
C SER A 122 10.00 -4.60 -11.29
N PHE A 123 10.28 -5.66 -10.51
CA PHE A 123 10.62 -5.50 -9.10
C PHE A 123 11.96 -4.79 -8.94
N GLY A 124 12.11 -4.06 -7.83
CA GLY A 124 13.39 -3.49 -7.42
C GLY A 124 14.36 -4.57 -6.95
N GLU A 125 15.63 -4.23 -6.95
CA GLU A 125 16.72 -5.09 -6.48
C GLU A 125 17.75 -4.26 -5.73
N TYR A 126 18.40 -4.89 -4.76
CA TYR A 126 19.56 -4.33 -4.09
C TYR A 126 20.62 -5.40 -3.83
N ASN A 127 21.87 -4.95 -3.80
CA ASN A 127 23.03 -5.80 -3.53
C ASN A 127 24.04 -5.00 -2.69
N PRO A 128 24.20 -5.36 -1.39
CA PRO A 128 25.12 -4.69 -0.48
C PRO A 128 26.61 -4.77 -0.89
N ASP A 129 27.01 -5.82 -1.62
CA ASP A 129 28.41 -6.01 -2.03
C ASP A 129 28.84 -5.04 -3.13
N THR A 130 27.91 -4.72 -4.03
CA THR A 130 28.12 -3.79 -5.15
C THR A 130 27.66 -2.37 -4.84
N GLY A 131 26.99 -2.17 -3.70
CA GLY A 131 26.37 -0.89 -3.33
C GLY A 131 25.19 -0.50 -4.22
N SER A 132 24.59 -1.46 -4.92
CA SER A 132 23.50 -1.18 -5.86
C SER A 132 22.14 -1.22 -5.15
N LEU A 133 21.26 -0.29 -5.52
CA LEU A 133 19.89 -0.19 -5.06
C LEU A 133 19.06 0.42 -6.18
N ASN A 134 18.00 -0.30 -6.58
CA ASN A 134 16.98 0.14 -7.51
C ASN A 134 15.61 -0.25 -6.94
N VAL A 135 14.67 0.69 -6.86
CA VAL A 135 13.35 0.48 -6.26
C VAL A 135 12.30 -0.11 -7.20
N GLY A 136 12.64 -0.29 -8.48
CA GLY A 136 11.76 -0.85 -9.51
C GLY A 136 10.50 -0.04 -9.79
N ASP A 137 9.58 -0.66 -10.50
CA ASP A 137 8.27 -0.10 -10.78
C ASP A 137 7.38 -0.15 -9.54
N PRO A 138 6.59 0.90 -9.25
CA PRO A 138 5.59 0.84 -8.20
C PRO A 138 4.36 0.03 -8.65
N VAL A 139 3.79 -0.76 -7.74
CA VAL A 139 2.43 -1.28 -7.88
C VAL A 139 1.44 -0.16 -7.51
N THR A 140 0.46 0.06 -8.37
CA THR A 140 -0.52 1.15 -8.33
C THR A 140 -1.90 0.64 -8.77
N PHE A 141 -2.97 1.41 -8.55
CA PHE A 141 -4.28 1.08 -9.14
C PHE A 141 -4.31 1.08 -10.67
N LYS A 142 -3.29 1.61 -11.37
CA LYS A 142 -3.23 1.60 -12.84
C LYS A 142 -2.73 0.27 -13.41
N ASN A 143 -1.84 -0.41 -12.69
CA ASN A 143 -1.21 -1.67 -13.12
C ASN A 143 -1.57 -2.85 -12.21
N TYR A 144 -2.56 -2.69 -11.34
CA TYR A 144 -3.03 -3.74 -10.43
C TYR A 144 -4.55 -3.73 -10.33
N ARG A 145 -5.19 -4.84 -10.69
CA ARG A 145 -6.61 -5.10 -10.48
C ARG A 145 -6.85 -5.46 -9.03
N PHE A 146 -7.73 -4.70 -8.39
CA PHE A 146 -8.08 -4.89 -7.00
C PHE A 146 -9.51 -5.43 -6.88
N PRO A 147 -9.76 -6.74 -7.07
CA PRO A 147 -11.09 -7.32 -6.89
C PRO A 147 -11.50 -7.19 -5.42
N VAL A 148 -12.75 -6.84 -5.17
CA VAL A 148 -13.31 -6.86 -3.81
C VAL A 148 -13.79 -8.28 -3.52
N GLU A 149 -13.23 -8.90 -2.47
CA GLU A 149 -13.43 -10.33 -2.17
C GLU A 149 -14.26 -10.59 -0.91
N SER A 150 -14.49 -9.54 -0.12
CA SER A 150 -15.19 -9.63 1.16
C SER A 150 -15.88 -8.29 1.47
N MET A 151 -16.94 -8.38 2.27
CA MET A 151 -17.63 -7.23 2.82
C MET A 151 -16.74 -6.40 3.76
N GLU A 152 -15.63 -6.95 4.25
CA GLU A 152 -14.61 -6.23 5.01
C GLU A 152 -14.10 -4.97 4.28
N GLU A 153 -14.11 -4.95 2.93
CA GLU A 153 -13.78 -3.75 2.14
C GLU A 153 -14.75 -2.58 2.33
N PHE A 154 -15.90 -2.83 2.93
CA PHE A 154 -16.95 -1.86 3.22
C PHE A 154 -17.12 -1.58 4.70
N GLU A 155 -16.30 -2.20 5.56
CA GLU A 155 -16.36 -2.04 7.00
C GLU A 155 -15.20 -1.14 7.47
N PRO A 156 -15.44 0.15 7.80
CA PRO A 156 -14.37 1.11 8.12
C PRO A 156 -13.41 0.67 9.24
N ARG A 157 -13.90 -0.17 10.16
CA ARG A 157 -13.11 -0.70 11.27
C ARG A 157 -12.14 -1.81 10.85
N GLU A 158 -12.49 -2.56 9.81
CA GLU A 158 -11.71 -3.67 9.28
C GLU A 158 -10.70 -3.18 8.23
N LEU A 159 -11.01 -2.11 7.50
CA LEU A 159 -10.20 -1.61 6.39
C LEU A 159 -8.77 -1.18 6.74
N LEU A 160 -8.53 -0.69 7.95
CA LEU A 160 -7.26 -0.05 8.33
C LEU A 160 -6.70 -0.52 9.68
N GLY A 161 -7.19 -1.66 10.18
CA GLY A 161 -6.80 -2.18 11.50
C GLY A 161 -7.45 -1.45 12.69
N TYR A 162 -7.61 -2.21 13.77
CA TYR A 162 -8.37 -1.92 14.98
C TYR A 162 -8.34 -0.46 15.47
N ARG A 163 -9.53 0.15 15.60
CA ARG A 163 -9.89 1.44 16.24
C ARG A 163 -9.17 2.71 15.79
N ARG A 164 -7.88 2.70 15.44
CA ARG A 164 -7.08 3.89 15.05
C ARG A 164 -6.99 4.07 13.54
N GLY A 165 -7.20 3.02 12.74
CA GLY A 165 -7.26 3.10 11.29
C GLY A 165 -8.43 3.96 10.79
N MET A 166 -9.65 3.65 11.26
CA MET A 166 -10.89 4.38 10.93
C MET A 166 -10.79 5.90 11.14
N ALA A 167 -10.03 6.36 12.14
CA ALA A 167 -9.86 7.78 12.44
C ALA A 167 -9.13 8.57 11.34
N ARG A 168 -8.52 7.88 10.38
CA ARG A 168 -7.82 8.48 9.24
C ARG A 168 -8.64 8.43 7.95
N ILE A 169 -9.84 7.86 7.98
CA ILE A 169 -10.75 7.88 6.82
C ILE A 169 -11.54 9.18 6.88
N ASP A 170 -11.48 9.93 5.79
CA ASP A 170 -12.19 11.18 5.61
C ASP A 170 -13.69 10.98 5.83
N ARG A 171 -14.31 11.94 6.51
CA ARG A 171 -15.76 11.97 6.68
C ARG A 171 -16.41 12.89 5.67
N VAL A 172 -17.45 12.39 5.03
CA VAL A 172 -18.36 13.20 4.21
C VAL A 172 -19.70 13.18 4.92
N ASP A 173 -20.12 14.33 5.42
CA ASP A 173 -21.25 14.48 6.35
C ASP A 173 -21.08 13.59 7.61
N TYR A 174 -21.77 12.45 7.66
CA TYR A 174 -21.68 11.46 8.74
C TYR A 174 -21.10 10.11 8.28
N GLY A 175 -20.72 9.98 7.01
CA GLY A 175 -20.27 8.74 6.40
C GLY A 175 -18.76 8.70 6.22
N TYR A 176 -18.19 7.50 6.19
CA TYR A 176 -16.79 7.26 5.86
C TYR A 176 -16.61 7.12 4.35
N ASP A 177 -15.72 7.90 3.75
CA ASP A 177 -15.39 7.81 2.33
C ASP A 177 -14.45 6.63 2.06
N LEU A 178 -15.04 5.53 1.61
CA LEU A 178 -14.33 4.28 1.36
C LEU A 178 -13.51 4.32 0.06
N GLY A 179 -13.63 5.39 -0.73
CA GLY A 179 -12.93 5.56 -2.00
C GLY A 179 -13.77 5.21 -3.23
N MET A 180 -13.07 5.08 -4.36
CA MET A 180 -13.66 4.81 -5.67
C MET A 180 -13.70 3.31 -5.98
N PHE A 181 -14.80 2.86 -6.58
CA PHE A 181 -15.04 1.49 -7.01
C PHE A 181 -15.64 1.45 -8.42
N ALA A 182 -15.37 0.38 -9.17
CA ALA A 182 -16.18 -0.03 -10.31
C ALA A 182 -17.26 -0.98 -9.80
N VAL A 183 -18.50 -0.51 -9.77
CA VAL A 183 -19.69 -1.27 -9.35
C VAL A 183 -20.42 -1.71 -10.61
N ALA A 184 -20.37 -3.00 -10.94
CA ALA A 184 -20.89 -3.54 -12.20
C ALA A 184 -20.41 -2.76 -13.44
N GLY A 185 -19.11 -2.44 -13.47
CA GLY A 185 -18.47 -1.69 -14.57
C GLY A 185 -18.68 -0.17 -14.52
N VAL A 186 -19.44 0.35 -13.55
CA VAL A 186 -19.70 1.78 -13.44
C VAL A 186 -18.94 2.38 -12.25
N GLN A 187 -18.19 3.45 -12.49
CA GLN A 187 -17.42 4.11 -11.44
C GLN A 187 -18.35 4.81 -10.44
N ARG A 188 -18.17 4.48 -9.16
CA ARG A 188 -18.91 5.04 -8.03
C ARG A 188 -17.97 5.28 -6.86
N ARG A 189 -18.20 6.37 -6.12
CA ARG A 189 -17.65 6.55 -4.78
C ARG A 189 -18.60 5.91 -3.79
N ILE A 190 -18.10 5.11 -2.88
CA ILE A 190 -18.92 4.46 -1.86
C ILE A 190 -18.65 5.12 -0.51
N LEU A 191 -19.72 5.57 0.13
CA LEU A 191 -19.73 6.11 1.48
C LEU A 191 -20.41 5.09 2.41
N ALA A 192 -19.84 4.86 3.59
CA ALA A 192 -20.42 3.97 4.59
C ALA A 192 -20.99 4.74 5.79
N TYR A 193 -22.26 4.48 6.11
CA TYR A 193 -23.04 5.07 7.20
C TYR A 193 -23.50 3.96 8.16
N GLY A 194 -22.58 3.47 8.99
CA GLY A 194 -22.86 2.34 9.87
C GLY A 194 -23.08 1.06 9.06
N THR A 195 -24.33 0.57 9.00
CA THR A 195 -24.71 -0.63 8.23
C THR A 195 -25.23 -0.32 6.84
N GLU A 196 -25.40 0.96 6.50
CA GLU A 196 -25.91 1.42 5.22
C GLU A 196 -24.80 1.99 4.35
N PHE A 197 -25.01 1.95 3.03
CA PHE A 197 -24.08 2.49 2.06
C PHE A 197 -24.76 3.48 1.14
N CYS A 198 -23.93 4.35 0.58
CA CYS A 198 -24.35 5.30 -0.42
C CYS A 198 -23.33 5.35 -1.56
N ALA A 199 -23.78 5.18 -2.80
CA ALA A 199 -22.95 5.28 -3.98
C ALA A 199 -23.26 6.56 -4.78
N VAL A 200 -22.25 7.39 -4.99
CA VAL A 200 -22.34 8.61 -5.81
C VAL A 200 -21.49 8.50 -7.06
N ALA A 201 -21.91 9.18 -8.14
CA ALA A 201 -21.07 9.34 -9.30
C ALA A 201 -19.83 10.21 -8.97
N PRO A 202 -18.71 10.05 -9.70
CA PRO A 202 -17.55 10.92 -9.53
C PRO A 202 -17.93 12.40 -9.67
N GLY A 203 -17.59 13.21 -8.68
CA GLY A 203 -17.87 14.66 -8.67
C GLY A 203 -19.31 15.05 -8.28
N GLN A 204 -20.21 14.08 -8.06
CA GLN A 204 -21.56 14.35 -7.57
C GLN A 204 -21.53 14.61 -6.04
N SER A 205 -22.41 15.49 -5.58
CA SER A 205 -22.59 15.76 -4.15
C SER A 205 -23.16 14.54 -3.41
N SER A 206 -22.74 14.31 -2.16
CA SER A 206 -23.36 13.33 -1.26
C SER A 206 -24.82 13.66 -0.94
N ALA A 207 -25.22 14.93 -1.04
CA ALA A 207 -26.60 15.36 -0.81
C ALA A 207 -27.58 14.82 -1.87
N ASP A 208 -27.10 14.55 -3.09
CA ASP A 208 -27.92 14.06 -4.21
C ASP A 208 -27.94 12.53 -4.29
N ALA A 209 -27.38 11.88 -3.28
CA ALA A 209 -27.12 10.46 -3.31
C ALA A 209 -28.33 9.65 -2.82
N THR A 210 -28.59 8.52 -3.47
CA THR A 210 -29.64 7.60 -3.04
C THR A 210 -29.19 6.87 -1.77
N TRP A 211 -29.83 7.19 -0.64
CA TRP A 211 -29.59 6.51 0.63
C TRP A 211 -29.96 5.02 0.56
N GLY A 212 -29.15 4.18 1.22
CA GLY A 212 -29.34 2.73 1.26
C GLY A 212 -29.03 2.02 -0.06
N PHE A 213 -28.38 2.70 -1.02
CA PHE A 213 -27.95 2.11 -2.28
C PHE A 213 -26.45 2.30 -2.52
N PRO A 214 -25.68 1.23 -2.77
CA PRO A 214 -26.12 -0.16 -2.85
C PRO A 214 -26.50 -0.73 -1.47
N THR A 215 -27.43 -1.69 -1.46
CA THR A 215 -27.73 -2.46 -0.24
C THR A 215 -26.58 -3.40 0.09
N ARG A 216 -26.50 -3.87 1.35
CA ARG A 216 -25.53 -4.89 1.77
C ARG A 216 -25.62 -6.15 0.90
N ASP A 217 -26.80 -6.73 0.76
CA ASP A 217 -27.05 -7.89 -0.11
C ASP A 217 -26.74 -7.62 -1.60
N GLY A 218 -26.84 -6.35 -2.02
CA GLY A 218 -26.45 -5.92 -3.35
C GLY A 218 -24.93 -5.97 -3.53
N LEU A 219 -24.17 -5.48 -2.56
CA LEU A 219 -22.71 -5.56 -2.54
C LEU A 219 -22.24 -7.01 -2.45
N GLU A 220 -22.82 -7.82 -1.56
CA GLU A 220 -22.49 -9.25 -1.40
C GLU A 220 -22.64 -10.00 -2.72
N ARG A 221 -23.77 -9.83 -3.44
CA ARG A 221 -23.95 -10.43 -4.77
C ARG A 221 -22.95 -9.94 -5.80
N LEU A 222 -22.53 -8.68 -5.75
CA LEU A 222 -21.51 -8.15 -6.66
C LEU A 222 -20.12 -8.72 -6.37
N ILE A 223 -19.80 -8.99 -5.09
CA ILE A 223 -18.59 -9.69 -4.66
C ILE A 223 -18.60 -11.12 -5.17
N GLU A 224 -19.67 -11.88 -4.90
CA GLU A 224 -19.83 -13.27 -5.33
C GLU A 224 -19.71 -13.43 -6.85
N THR A 225 -20.18 -12.45 -7.61
CA THR A 225 -20.12 -12.44 -9.08
C THR A 225 -18.86 -11.76 -9.66
N ASN A 226 -17.90 -11.36 -8.81
CA ASN A 226 -16.66 -10.68 -9.20
C ASN A 226 -16.87 -9.39 -10.01
N ASN A 227 -17.99 -8.70 -9.80
CA ASN A 227 -18.40 -7.48 -10.50
C ASN A 227 -18.12 -6.20 -9.68
N LEU A 228 -17.19 -6.30 -8.73
CA LEU A 228 -16.81 -5.21 -7.85
C LEU A 228 -15.29 -5.10 -7.77
N THR A 229 -14.75 -3.92 -8.10
CA THR A 229 -13.31 -3.66 -8.12
C THR A 229 -13.03 -2.32 -7.47
N ARG A 230 -12.02 -2.26 -6.58
CA ARG A 230 -11.55 -1.00 -6.00
C ARG A 230 -10.68 -0.27 -7.02
N LEU A 231 -10.93 1.03 -7.20
CA LEU A 231 -10.24 1.89 -8.17
C LEU A 231 -9.39 2.97 -7.52
N GLY A 232 -9.52 3.15 -6.21
CA GLY A 232 -8.78 4.16 -5.48
C GLY A 232 -8.67 3.84 -3.99
N PRO A 233 -7.81 4.60 -3.30
CA PRO A 233 -7.64 4.46 -1.86
C PRO A 233 -8.88 4.94 -1.12
N VAL A 234 -8.94 4.63 0.18
CA VAL A 234 -9.82 5.37 1.08
C VAL A 234 -9.38 6.83 1.09
N ARG A 235 -10.34 7.76 1.15
CA ARG A 235 -9.98 9.17 1.27
C ARG A 235 -9.46 9.43 2.69
N ARG A 236 -8.48 10.31 2.83
CA ARG A 236 -7.87 10.67 4.12
C ARG A 236 -8.01 12.16 4.38
N ASP A 237 -8.19 12.48 5.66
CA ASP A 237 -8.11 13.83 6.24
C ASP A 237 -6.64 14.30 6.30
#